data_AF-A0A1G0ZV64-F1
#
_entry.id   AF-A0A1G0ZV64-F1
#
_cell.length_a   1.000
_cell.length_b   1.000
_cell.length_c   1.000
_cell.angle_alpha   90.00
_cell.angle_beta   90.00
_cell.angle_gamma   90.00
#
_symmetry.space_group_name_H-M   'P 1'
#
loop_
_entity.id
_entity.type
_entity.pdbx_description
1 polymer ?
#
loop_
_entity_poly.entity_id
_entity_poly.type
_entity_poly.pdbx_seq_one_letter_code
_entity_poly.pdbx_strand_id
1 'polypeptide(L)'
;MTIPITLLVDDGAPVNVMFFHDPPYPHSLLFPNSFVRDFASLCDRYGVRGKFSVLPMPCCLGDINGNLNHVTMRHLQGFLKIIRERIAPRFDITPEILTHLATYCMEGGFHHLYEDEWIAKASLEEMTDYIALALEILEDVGLPANGVTSPWTTGDKNEEQYARAIAAAQWRVHKRNVTWYFLHSFAEGPVRSPSVTCRIPETGQVVVSVPATTSDVFWDTQRPTACSMREARAVATTGVESLLSSDGRTGRIPELIEQVCPIAIMTHWQSLFSDGTYAGLWGLERLLERLHKQYAGVLEWTTCSELATQAAGASVSQRC
;
A
#
# COMPACT_ATOMS: atom_id res chain seq x y z
N MET A 1 2.07 -9.17 -25.97
CA MET A 1 1.35 -9.32 -24.69
C MET A 1 2.06 -8.38 -23.73
N THR A 2 1.34 -7.45 -23.12
CA THR A 2 1.88 -6.55 -22.11
C THR A 2 1.95 -7.28 -20.77
N ILE A 3 2.93 -6.93 -19.95
CA ILE A 3 3.09 -7.44 -18.59
C ILE A 3 2.52 -6.38 -17.63
N PRO A 4 1.59 -6.73 -16.75
CA PRO A 4 1.00 -5.77 -15.84
C PRO A 4 2.04 -5.30 -14.81
N ILE A 5 2.04 -3.99 -14.55
CA ILE A 5 2.84 -3.36 -13.50
C ILE A 5 1.93 -2.50 -12.61
N THR A 6 2.15 -2.57 -11.30
CA THR A 6 1.39 -1.81 -10.28
C THR A 6 2.34 -1.27 -9.22
N LEU A 7 2.06 -0.06 -8.72
CA LEU A 7 2.76 0.54 -7.58
C LEU A 7 1.90 0.40 -6.32
N LEU A 8 2.48 -0.21 -5.28
CA LEU A 8 1.90 -0.37 -3.96
C LEU A 8 2.55 0.66 -3.05
N VAL A 9 1.74 1.59 -2.52
CA VAL A 9 2.18 2.60 -1.56
C VAL A 9 1.45 2.40 -0.24
N ASP A 10 2.22 2.12 0.80
CA ASP A 10 1.74 1.80 2.14
C ASP A 10 1.99 2.98 3.08
N ASP A 11 1.39 2.95 4.27
CA ASP A 11 1.44 4.00 5.30
C ASP A 11 0.86 5.37 4.90
N GLY A 12 -0.09 5.41 3.97
CA GLY A 12 -0.66 6.67 3.52
C GLY A 12 -1.46 7.39 4.61
N ALA A 13 -0.91 8.47 5.14
CA ALA A 13 -1.54 9.33 6.13
C ALA A 13 -1.00 10.77 6.05
N PRO A 14 -1.67 11.76 6.69
CA PRO A 14 -1.08 13.09 6.89
C PRO A 14 0.05 13.08 7.94
N VAL A 15 0.21 11.98 8.69
CA VAL A 15 1.20 11.81 9.75
C VAL A 15 2.21 10.73 9.37
N ASN A 16 3.46 10.88 9.78
CA ASN A 16 4.49 9.88 9.59
C ASN A 16 4.41 8.81 10.67
N VAL A 17 4.06 7.58 10.27
CA VAL A 17 3.92 6.44 11.19
C VAL A 17 5.21 6.14 11.95
N MET A 18 6.36 6.41 11.34
CA MET A 18 7.67 6.17 11.95
C MET A 18 7.98 7.10 13.12
N PHE A 19 7.28 8.23 13.23
CA PHE A 19 7.32 9.05 14.45
C PHE A 19 6.95 8.24 15.70
N PHE A 20 6.06 7.25 15.54
CA PHE A 20 5.58 6.39 16.62
C PHE A 20 6.26 5.01 16.61
N HIS A 21 6.57 4.47 15.43
CA HIS A 21 7.13 3.12 15.31
C HIS A 21 8.63 3.03 15.58
N ASP A 22 9.38 4.10 15.35
CA ASP A 22 10.84 4.10 15.54
C ASP A 22 11.32 5.28 16.41
N PRO A 23 10.88 5.37 17.69
CA PRO A 23 11.24 6.48 18.59
C PRO A 23 12.74 6.78 18.73
N PRO A 24 13.68 5.81 18.61
CA PRO A 24 15.11 6.11 18.64
C PRO A 24 15.60 7.01 17.51
N TYR A 25 14.91 7.07 16.37
CA TYR A 25 15.28 7.90 15.23
C TYR A 25 14.29 9.07 15.08
N PRO A 26 14.77 10.32 15.04
CA PRO A 26 13.87 11.46 14.91
C PRO A 26 13.24 11.47 13.52
N HIS A 27 11.92 11.40 13.50
CA HIS A 27 11.10 11.57 12.30
C HIS A 27 10.26 12.84 12.39
N SER A 28 9.95 13.45 11.25
CA SER A 28 8.99 14.54 11.17
C SER A 28 7.57 14.00 11.37
N LEU A 29 6.80 14.58 12.29
CA LEU A 29 5.44 14.10 12.59
C LEU A 29 4.49 14.17 11.39
N LEU A 30 4.59 15.22 10.55
CA LEU A 30 3.63 15.50 9.49
C LEU A 30 4.27 15.40 8.11
N PHE A 31 3.56 14.79 7.17
CA PHE A 31 3.86 14.91 5.75
C PHE A 31 3.26 16.20 5.20
N PRO A 32 4.05 17.10 4.58
CA PRO A 32 3.49 18.33 4.05
C PRO A 32 2.59 18.04 2.83
N ASN A 33 1.46 18.73 2.72
CA ASN A 33 0.59 18.62 1.53
C ASN A 33 1.29 18.94 0.20
N SER A 34 2.45 19.61 0.21
CA SER A 34 3.29 19.75 -0.98
C SER A 34 3.88 18.42 -1.45
N PHE A 35 4.38 17.60 -0.53
CA PHE A 35 4.89 16.26 -0.84
C PHE A 35 3.82 15.38 -1.50
N VAL A 36 2.60 15.40 -0.97
CA VAL A 36 1.46 14.65 -1.55
C VAL A 36 1.17 15.14 -2.98
N ARG A 37 1.24 16.45 -3.24
CA ARG A 37 1.10 17.01 -4.59
C ARG A 37 2.24 16.64 -5.52
N ASP A 38 3.47 16.58 -5.01
CA ASP A 38 4.65 16.22 -5.80
C ASP A 38 4.58 14.76 -6.22
N PHE A 39 4.22 13.86 -5.29
CA PHE A 39 3.94 12.46 -5.59
C PHE A 39 2.82 12.28 -6.62
N ALA A 40 1.68 12.97 -6.43
CA ALA A 40 0.58 12.92 -7.38
C ALA A 40 1.00 13.40 -8.79
N SER A 41 1.81 14.46 -8.85
CA SER A 41 2.33 15.00 -10.13
C SER A 41 3.32 14.07 -10.80
N LEU A 42 4.10 13.33 -10.02
CA LEU A 42 4.96 12.29 -10.53
C LEU A 42 4.14 11.15 -11.15
N CYS A 43 3.12 10.66 -10.43
CA CYS A 43 2.24 9.61 -10.92
C CYS A 43 1.51 10.03 -12.22
N ASP A 44 0.98 11.25 -12.27
CA ASP A 44 0.32 11.78 -13.47
C ASP A 44 1.27 11.86 -14.68
N ARG A 45 2.53 12.25 -14.45
CA ARG A 45 3.52 12.37 -15.53
C ARG A 45 3.84 11.04 -16.20
N TYR A 46 3.93 9.95 -15.42
CA TYR A 46 4.29 8.62 -15.92
C TYR A 46 3.10 7.67 -16.10
N GLY A 47 1.87 8.15 -15.85
CA GLY A 47 0.65 7.35 -15.96
C GLY A 47 0.59 6.20 -14.96
N VAL A 48 1.22 6.35 -13.79
CA VAL A 48 1.32 5.31 -12.76
C VAL A 48 -0.06 4.96 -12.23
N ARG A 49 -0.31 3.66 -12.04
CA ARG A 49 -1.51 3.10 -11.40
C ARG A 49 -1.09 2.09 -10.35
N GLY A 50 -1.97 1.80 -9.40
CA GLY A 50 -1.73 0.73 -8.45
C GLY A 50 -2.65 0.78 -7.24
N LYS A 51 -2.10 0.67 -6.03
CA LYS A 51 -2.84 0.86 -4.77
C LYS A 51 -2.16 1.84 -3.84
N PHE A 52 -2.97 2.56 -3.07
CA PHE A 52 -2.52 3.53 -2.07
C PHE A 52 -3.29 3.27 -0.78
N SER A 53 -2.60 2.90 0.30
CA SER A 53 -3.27 2.76 1.59
C SER A 53 -3.63 4.14 2.16
N VAL A 54 -4.76 4.24 2.85
CA VAL A 54 -5.11 5.41 3.64
C VAL A 54 -5.48 4.92 5.02
N LEU A 55 -4.72 5.33 6.04
CA LEU A 55 -4.99 4.95 7.42
C LEU A 55 -6.24 5.67 7.94
N PRO A 56 -7.31 4.93 8.33
CA PRO A 56 -8.53 5.55 8.86
C PRO A 56 -8.33 6.24 10.21
N MET A 57 -7.51 5.65 11.08
CA MET A 57 -7.26 6.14 12.45
C MET A 57 -5.76 6.22 12.78
N PRO A 58 -4.97 6.95 11.99
CA PRO A 58 -3.52 6.81 11.95
C PRO A 58 -2.89 7.00 13.32
N CYS A 59 -2.11 5.99 13.75
CA CYS A 59 -1.32 5.99 14.97
C CYS A 59 -2.11 6.35 16.24
N CYS A 60 -3.39 5.97 16.30
CA CYS A 60 -4.28 6.24 17.43
C CYS A 60 -4.52 7.75 17.69
N LEU A 61 -4.33 8.60 16.68
CA LEU A 61 -4.45 10.06 16.82
C LEU A 61 -5.89 10.56 16.70
N GLY A 62 -6.82 9.71 16.28
CA GLY A 62 -8.22 10.06 16.04
C GLY A 62 -8.73 9.40 14.77
N ASP A 63 -9.79 9.95 14.19
CA ASP A 63 -10.45 9.46 12.96
C ASP A 63 -10.32 10.53 11.86
N ILE A 64 -9.91 10.13 10.65
CA ILE A 64 -9.78 11.04 9.50
C ILE A 64 -11.11 11.66 9.04
N ASN A 65 -12.25 11.05 9.36
CA ASN A 65 -13.58 11.63 9.12
C ASN A 65 -13.91 12.75 10.14
N GLY A 66 -13.26 12.73 11.30
CA GLY A 66 -13.38 13.74 12.33
C GLY A 66 -12.15 14.62 12.43
N ASN A 67 -11.36 14.38 13.48
CA ASN A 67 -10.14 15.11 13.79
C ASN A 67 -9.01 14.15 14.15
N LEU A 68 -7.78 14.60 13.89
CA LEU A 68 -6.58 13.95 14.36
C LEU A 68 -5.84 14.88 15.32
N ASN A 69 -5.41 14.35 16.45
CA ASN A 69 -4.54 15.05 17.38
C ASN A 69 -3.26 15.50 16.67
N HIS A 70 -2.83 16.74 16.94
CA HIS A 70 -1.65 17.38 16.33
C HIS A 70 -1.73 17.66 14.82
N VAL A 71 -2.83 17.33 14.14
CA VAL A 71 -3.05 17.68 12.73
C VAL A 71 -4.16 18.73 12.65
N THR A 72 -3.85 19.89 12.08
CA THR A 72 -4.90 20.90 11.85
C THR A 72 -5.92 20.41 10.84
N MET A 73 -7.20 20.77 11.02
CA MET A 73 -8.25 20.43 10.05
C MET A 73 -7.93 20.91 8.63
N ARG A 74 -7.30 22.08 8.48
CA ARG A 74 -6.85 22.58 7.18
C ARG A 74 -5.85 21.64 6.52
N HIS A 75 -4.93 21.06 7.30
CA HIS A 75 -3.92 20.14 6.79
C HIS A 75 -4.56 18.81 6.39
N LEU A 76 -5.37 18.20 7.26
CA LEU A 76 -6.10 16.96 7.00
C LEU A 76 -7.00 17.07 5.75
N GLN A 77 -7.79 18.14 5.66
CA GLN A 77 -8.66 18.37 4.49
C GLN A 77 -7.87 18.59 3.20
N GLY A 78 -6.68 19.21 3.30
CA GLY A 78 -5.78 19.33 2.17
C GLY A 78 -5.22 17.98 1.70
N PHE A 79 -4.85 17.10 2.63
CA PHE A 79 -4.42 15.73 2.33
C PHE A 79 -5.55 14.96 1.64
N LEU A 80 -6.72 14.85 2.26
CA LEU A 80 -7.87 14.10 1.74
C LEU A 80 -8.34 14.63 0.39
N LYS A 81 -8.29 15.95 0.17
CA LYS A 81 -8.61 16.53 -1.14
C LYS A 81 -7.66 16.03 -2.23
N ILE A 82 -6.34 16.03 -1.97
CA ILE A 82 -5.36 15.58 -2.95
C ILE A 82 -5.53 14.09 -3.23
N ILE A 83 -5.73 13.26 -2.19
CA ILE A 83 -5.94 11.83 -2.37
C ILE A 83 -7.17 11.57 -3.24
N ARG A 84 -8.31 12.18 -2.93
CA ARG A 84 -9.56 12.04 -3.72
C ARG A 84 -9.42 12.49 -5.17
N GLU A 85 -8.85 13.67 -5.37
CA GLU A 85 -8.86 14.31 -6.70
C GLU A 85 -7.73 13.81 -7.61
N ARG A 86 -6.63 13.32 -7.05
CA ARG A 86 -5.41 13.04 -7.82
C ARG A 86 -4.81 11.65 -7.64
N ILE A 87 -5.09 10.96 -6.53
CA ILE A 87 -4.56 9.61 -6.29
C ILE A 87 -5.63 8.55 -6.61
N ALA A 88 -6.79 8.62 -5.97
CA ALA A 88 -7.89 7.67 -6.14
C ALA A 88 -8.35 7.44 -7.61
N PRO A 89 -8.26 8.40 -8.55
CA PRO A 89 -8.59 8.14 -9.95
C PRO A 89 -7.68 7.12 -10.65
N ARG A 90 -6.49 6.84 -10.10
CA ARG A 90 -5.48 5.94 -10.69
C ARG A 90 -5.10 4.77 -9.79
N PHE A 91 -5.38 4.90 -8.50
CA PHE A 91 -5.01 3.93 -7.48
C PHE A 91 -6.26 3.40 -6.80
N ASP A 92 -6.27 2.09 -6.55
CA ASP A 92 -7.19 1.53 -5.58
C ASP A 92 -6.86 2.09 -4.20
N ILE A 93 -7.89 2.55 -3.49
CA ILE A 93 -7.74 2.90 -2.08
C ILE A 93 -8.01 1.68 -1.23
N THR A 94 -7.18 1.48 -0.21
CA THR A 94 -7.35 0.44 0.80
C THR A 94 -7.18 1.04 2.18
N PRO A 95 -7.91 0.59 3.20
CA PRO A 95 -7.44 0.77 4.56
C PRO A 95 -6.16 -0.04 4.75
N GLU A 96 -5.30 0.43 5.62
CA GLU A 96 -4.25 -0.38 6.23
C GLU A 96 -4.69 -0.74 7.65
N ILE A 97 -5.85 -1.40 7.64
CA ILE A 97 -6.74 -1.66 8.77
C ILE A 97 -7.18 -0.33 9.43
N LEU A 98 -7.05 -0.12 10.75
CA LEU A 98 -7.53 1.09 11.41
C LEU A 98 -6.39 1.97 11.83
N THR A 99 -5.52 1.49 12.73
CA THR A 99 -4.59 2.38 13.44
C THR A 99 -3.16 2.24 13.00
N HIS A 100 -2.78 1.07 12.46
CA HIS A 100 -1.39 0.68 12.26
C HIS A 100 -0.53 0.93 13.52
N LEU A 101 -1.12 0.74 14.70
CA LEU A 101 -0.45 0.88 15.99
C LEU A 101 -1.18 0.02 17.03
N ALA A 102 -1.86 0.63 18.00
CA ALA A 102 -2.62 -0.07 19.02
C ALA A 102 -4.04 -0.36 18.54
N THR A 103 -4.56 -1.51 18.92
CA THR A 103 -5.92 -1.94 18.55
C THR A 103 -6.96 -0.98 19.11
N TYR A 104 -7.91 -0.55 18.28
CA TYR A 104 -9.06 0.24 18.71
C TYR A 104 -10.10 -0.64 19.42
N CYS A 105 -10.68 -0.15 20.51
CA CYS A 105 -11.83 -0.82 21.13
C CYS A 105 -13.12 -0.30 20.49
N MET A 106 -14.00 -1.19 20.00
CA MET A 106 -15.25 -0.81 19.33
C MET A 106 -16.21 -0.01 20.24
N GLU A 107 -16.03 -0.09 21.57
CA GLU A 107 -16.77 0.68 22.57
C GLU A 107 -16.16 2.07 22.83
N GLY A 108 -14.99 2.34 22.25
CA GLY A 108 -14.20 3.55 22.39
C GLY A 108 -12.87 3.33 23.10
N GLY A 109 -11.83 4.06 22.67
CA GLY A 109 -10.48 4.00 23.23
C GLY A 109 -9.59 2.96 22.54
N PHE A 110 -8.45 2.63 23.16
CA PHE A 110 -7.45 1.73 22.58
C PHE A 110 -7.01 0.68 23.59
N HIS A 111 -6.79 -0.54 23.11
CA HIS A 111 -6.18 -1.61 23.90
C HIS A 111 -4.67 -1.41 24.01
N HIS A 112 -4.06 -1.97 25.06
CA HIS A 112 -2.60 -2.08 25.19
C HIS A 112 -2.04 -3.27 24.40
N LEU A 113 -2.53 -3.46 23.17
CA LEU A 113 -2.16 -4.55 22.27
C LEU A 113 -2.03 -4.00 20.86
N TYR A 114 -0.96 -4.37 20.15
CA TYR A 114 -0.82 -3.99 18.74
C TYR A 114 -1.92 -4.62 17.89
N GLU A 115 -2.31 -3.89 16.85
CA GLU A 115 -3.43 -4.25 15.97
C GLU A 115 -3.23 -5.63 15.30
N ASP A 116 -2.01 -5.96 14.88
CA ASP A 116 -1.65 -7.25 14.30
C ASP A 116 -1.81 -8.40 15.30
N GLU A 117 -1.36 -8.19 16.54
CA GLU A 117 -1.43 -9.19 17.60
C GLU A 117 -2.86 -9.45 18.07
N TRP A 118 -3.72 -8.43 18.03
CA TRP A 118 -5.14 -8.59 18.34
C TRP A 118 -5.87 -9.34 17.22
N ILE A 119 -5.65 -8.95 15.96
CA ILE A 119 -6.28 -9.60 14.80
C ILE A 119 -5.91 -11.09 14.73
N ALA A 120 -4.68 -11.45 15.08
CA ALA A 120 -4.25 -12.85 15.13
C ALA A 120 -5.05 -13.73 16.13
N LYS A 121 -5.76 -13.11 17.09
CA LYS A 121 -6.54 -13.79 18.14
C LYS A 121 -8.05 -13.55 18.03
N ALA A 122 -8.46 -12.53 17.29
CA ALA A 122 -9.84 -12.14 17.13
C ALA A 122 -10.68 -13.20 16.41
N SER A 123 -11.96 -13.27 16.73
CA SER A 123 -12.92 -14.09 15.99
C SER A 123 -13.19 -13.54 14.59
N LEU A 124 -13.82 -14.34 13.73
CA LEU A 124 -14.25 -13.90 12.40
C LEU A 124 -15.18 -12.68 12.48
N GLU A 125 -16.09 -12.65 13.45
CA GLU A 125 -17.06 -11.56 13.63
C GLU A 125 -16.35 -10.27 14.06
N GLU A 126 -15.50 -10.35 15.09
CA GLU A 126 -14.70 -9.21 15.57
C GLU A 126 -13.81 -8.63 14.47
N MET A 127 -13.09 -9.48 13.71
CA MET A 127 -12.30 -9.01 12.57
C MET A 127 -13.17 -8.36 11.50
N THR A 128 -14.36 -8.92 11.23
CA THR A 128 -15.27 -8.37 10.23
C THR A 128 -15.76 -6.99 10.65
N ASP A 129 -16.13 -6.81 11.92
CA ASP A 129 -16.59 -5.52 12.46
C ASP A 129 -15.47 -4.48 12.42
N TYR A 130 -14.26 -4.88 12.80
CA TYR A 130 -13.09 -4.02 12.82
C TYR A 130 -12.68 -3.55 11.41
N ILE A 131 -12.66 -4.46 10.44
CA ILE A 131 -12.37 -4.13 9.04
C ILE A 131 -13.53 -3.34 8.42
N ALA A 132 -14.78 -3.64 8.76
CA ALA A 132 -15.94 -2.88 8.27
C ALA A 132 -15.86 -1.41 8.71
N LEU A 133 -15.50 -1.14 9.97
CA LEU A 133 -15.29 0.23 10.46
C LEU A 133 -14.22 0.96 9.65
N ALA A 134 -13.11 0.30 9.31
CA ALA A 134 -12.07 0.89 8.47
C ALA A 134 -12.60 1.28 7.08
N LEU A 135 -13.42 0.41 6.46
CA LEU A 135 -14.04 0.67 5.17
C LEU A 135 -15.07 1.80 5.24
N GLU A 136 -15.89 1.84 6.30
CA GLU A 136 -16.91 2.86 6.53
C GLU A 136 -16.27 4.25 6.72
N ILE A 137 -15.21 4.37 7.51
CA ILE A 137 -14.48 5.64 7.67
C ILE A 137 -13.95 6.14 6.33
N LEU A 138 -13.39 5.25 5.50
CA LEU A 138 -12.89 5.62 4.18
C LEU A 138 -14.03 6.02 3.23
N GLU A 139 -15.16 5.32 3.26
CA GLU A 139 -16.38 5.69 2.51
C GLU A 139 -16.84 7.11 2.87
N ASP A 140 -16.93 7.41 4.17
CA ASP A 140 -17.44 8.68 4.68
C ASP A 140 -16.60 9.88 4.25
N VAL A 141 -15.29 9.70 4.09
CA VAL A 141 -14.39 10.74 3.55
C VAL A 141 -14.31 10.74 2.02
N GLY A 142 -15.12 9.93 1.34
CA GLY A 142 -15.21 9.86 -0.12
C GLY A 142 -14.07 9.07 -0.78
N LEU A 143 -13.58 8.04 -0.11
CA LEU A 143 -12.49 7.15 -0.55
C LEU A 143 -12.92 5.67 -0.50
N PRO A 144 -13.98 5.26 -1.24
CA PRO A 144 -14.49 3.88 -1.24
C PRO A 144 -13.37 2.87 -1.50
N ALA A 145 -13.09 2.01 -0.53
CA ALA A 145 -12.04 1.03 -0.64
C ALA A 145 -12.51 -0.24 -1.36
N ASN A 146 -11.59 -0.92 -2.06
CA ASN A 146 -11.91 -2.14 -2.81
C ASN A 146 -11.02 -3.35 -2.51
N GLY A 147 -10.06 -3.15 -1.61
CA GLY A 147 -9.22 -4.19 -1.02
C GLY A 147 -8.78 -3.74 0.37
N VAL A 148 -7.89 -4.52 1.00
CA VAL A 148 -7.33 -4.23 2.33
C VAL A 148 -5.81 -4.39 2.29
N THR A 149 -5.09 -3.47 2.92
CA THR A 149 -3.65 -3.58 3.16
C THR A 149 -3.44 -4.12 4.56
N SER A 150 -2.60 -5.14 4.70
CA SER A 150 -2.21 -5.65 6.00
C SER A 150 -1.00 -4.87 6.53
N PRO A 151 -1.12 -4.15 7.66
CA PRO A 151 0.02 -3.54 8.32
C PRO A 151 0.96 -4.62 8.84
N TRP A 152 2.27 -4.42 8.66
CA TRP A 152 3.31 -5.40 8.99
C TRP A 152 3.04 -6.78 8.38
N THR A 153 2.71 -7.79 9.21
CA THR A 153 2.34 -9.14 8.76
C THR A 153 0.92 -9.52 9.20
N THR A 154 0.06 -8.52 9.44
CA THR A 154 -1.29 -8.76 9.97
C THR A 154 -2.10 -9.73 9.12
N GLY A 155 -2.55 -10.82 9.75
CA GLY A 155 -3.28 -11.89 9.09
C GLY A 155 -2.40 -13.09 8.71
N ASP A 156 -1.07 -13.03 8.84
CA ASP A 156 -0.17 -14.15 8.53
C ASP A 156 -0.46 -15.41 9.37
N LYS A 157 -0.80 -15.23 10.65
CA LYS A 157 -1.08 -16.30 11.62
C LYS A 157 -2.46 -16.94 11.44
N ASN A 158 -3.38 -16.27 10.73
CA ASN A 158 -4.79 -16.68 10.59
C ASN A 158 -5.38 -16.33 9.21
N GLU A 159 -4.58 -16.46 8.14
CA GLU A 159 -4.87 -15.88 6.81
C GLU A 159 -6.22 -16.33 6.21
N GLU A 160 -6.60 -17.60 6.35
CA GLU A 160 -7.90 -18.09 5.86
C GLU A 160 -9.07 -17.35 6.54
N GLN A 161 -9.00 -17.20 7.86
CA GLN A 161 -10.03 -16.52 8.64
C GLN A 161 -10.04 -15.02 8.35
N TYR A 162 -8.85 -14.42 8.24
CA TYR A 162 -8.66 -13.02 7.88
C TYR A 162 -9.24 -12.69 6.49
N ALA A 163 -8.96 -13.53 5.48
CA ALA A 163 -9.52 -13.38 4.13
C ALA A 163 -11.05 -13.48 4.13
N ARG A 164 -11.64 -14.36 4.95
CA ARG A 164 -13.10 -14.44 5.11
C ARG A 164 -13.67 -13.21 5.81
N ALA A 165 -12.97 -12.64 6.79
CA ALA A 165 -13.36 -11.40 7.45
C ALA A 165 -13.39 -10.22 6.47
N ILE A 166 -12.35 -10.10 5.63
CA ILE A 166 -12.27 -9.10 4.55
C ILE A 166 -13.47 -9.25 3.60
N ALA A 167 -13.80 -10.48 3.18
CA ALA A 167 -14.96 -10.73 2.31
C ALA A 167 -16.26 -10.25 2.95
N ALA A 168 -16.49 -10.64 4.20
CA ALA A 168 -17.70 -10.29 4.94
C ALA A 168 -17.82 -8.78 5.17
N ALA A 169 -16.72 -8.09 5.48
CA ALA A 169 -16.69 -6.64 5.66
C ALA A 169 -16.97 -5.90 4.35
N GLN A 170 -16.30 -6.29 3.27
CA GLN A 170 -16.51 -5.73 1.93
C GLN A 170 -17.92 -5.99 1.40
N TRP A 171 -18.51 -7.13 1.72
CA TRP A 171 -19.92 -7.39 1.44
C TRP A 171 -20.83 -6.46 2.23
N ARG A 172 -20.58 -6.32 3.53
CA ARG A 172 -21.38 -5.51 4.44
C ARG A 172 -21.46 -4.06 3.97
N VAL A 173 -20.31 -3.44 3.72
CA VAL A 173 -20.18 -2.01 3.42
C VAL A 173 -20.42 -1.71 1.94
N HIS A 174 -19.80 -2.45 1.02
CA HIS A 174 -19.79 -2.10 -0.41
C HIS A 174 -20.47 -3.12 -1.33
N LYS A 175 -20.94 -4.27 -0.82
CA LYS A 175 -21.58 -5.35 -1.61
C LYS A 175 -20.72 -5.82 -2.79
N ARG A 176 -19.39 -5.87 -2.62
CA ARG A 176 -18.45 -6.26 -3.69
C ARG A 176 -18.36 -7.77 -3.86
N ASN A 177 -18.44 -8.24 -5.11
CA ASN A 177 -18.29 -9.66 -5.47
C ASN A 177 -16.83 -10.12 -5.55
N VAL A 178 -15.90 -9.21 -5.84
CA VAL A 178 -14.46 -9.49 -5.81
C VAL A 178 -13.83 -8.47 -4.89
N THR A 179 -13.03 -8.97 -3.95
CA THR A 179 -12.16 -8.15 -3.11
C THR A 179 -10.78 -8.79 -3.07
N TRP A 180 -9.81 -8.04 -2.55
CA TRP A 180 -8.43 -8.48 -2.49
C TRP A 180 -7.75 -7.93 -1.25
N TYR A 181 -6.58 -8.49 -0.94
CA TYR A 181 -5.71 -7.94 0.08
C TYR A 181 -4.25 -8.01 -0.35
N PHE A 182 -3.46 -7.09 0.21
CA PHE A 182 -2.00 -7.13 0.16
C PHE A 182 -1.48 -7.50 1.55
N LEU A 183 -0.64 -8.54 1.60
CA LEU A 183 -0.02 -9.08 2.82
C LEU A 183 1.41 -9.57 2.52
N HIS A 184 1.58 -10.31 1.43
CA HIS A 184 2.84 -10.99 1.14
C HIS A 184 3.76 -10.15 0.25
N SER A 185 5.05 -10.10 0.59
CA SER A 185 6.10 -9.55 -0.26
C SER A 185 7.12 -10.62 -0.62
N PHE A 186 7.35 -10.82 -1.92
CA PHE A 186 8.31 -11.78 -2.48
C PHE A 186 9.43 -11.04 -3.22
N ALA A 187 10.24 -10.30 -2.46
CA ALA A 187 11.33 -9.48 -2.98
C ALA A 187 12.42 -10.30 -3.70
N GLU A 188 12.69 -11.50 -3.20
CA GLU A 188 13.68 -12.43 -3.76
C GLU A 188 13.06 -13.82 -3.95
N GLY A 189 13.64 -14.62 -4.84
CA GLY A 189 13.20 -16.00 -5.07
C GLY A 189 11.93 -16.12 -5.93
N PRO A 190 11.21 -17.26 -5.83
CA PRO A 190 10.06 -17.56 -6.67
C PRO A 190 8.92 -16.57 -6.46
N VAL A 191 8.49 -15.93 -7.54
CA VAL A 191 7.38 -14.98 -7.53
C VAL A 191 6.07 -15.74 -7.37
N ARG A 192 5.11 -15.11 -6.68
CA ARG A 192 3.73 -15.58 -6.66
C ARG A 192 2.86 -14.56 -7.38
N SER A 193 2.12 -15.01 -8.39
CA SER A 193 1.08 -14.21 -9.01
C SER A 193 -0.10 -14.02 -8.05
N PRO A 194 -0.97 -13.01 -8.29
CA PRO A 194 -2.23 -12.90 -7.60
C PRO A 194 -3.02 -14.21 -7.65
N SER A 195 -3.59 -14.62 -6.52
CA SER A 195 -4.22 -15.95 -6.39
C SER A 195 -5.45 -15.91 -5.49
N VAL A 196 -6.45 -16.73 -5.82
CA VAL A 196 -7.69 -16.84 -5.05
C VAL A 196 -7.39 -17.52 -3.72
N THR A 197 -7.58 -16.78 -2.61
CA THR A 197 -7.42 -17.29 -1.26
C THR A 197 -8.67 -18.05 -0.82
N CYS A 198 -9.85 -17.48 -1.06
CA CYS A 198 -11.11 -18.15 -0.75
C CYS A 198 -12.26 -17.70 -1.67
N ARG A 199 -13.28 -18.54 -1.77
CA ARG A 199 -14.57 -18.25 -2.41
C ARG A 199 -15.65 -18.41 -1.36
N ILE A 200 -16.61 -17.49 -1.30
CA ILE A 200 -17.72 -17.50 -0.34
C ILE A 200 -18.97 -17.94 -1.10
N PRO A 201 -19.42 -19.21 -0.98
CA PRO A 201 -20.53 -19.72 -1.77
C PRO A 201 -21.85 -18.97 -1.54
N GLU A 202 -22.07 -18.51 -0.30
CA GLU A 202 -23.33 -17.87 0.12
C GLU A 202 -23.56 -16.52 -0.57
N THR A 203 -22.48 -15.77 -0.83
CA THR A 203 -22.52 -14.46 -1.47
C THR A 203 -21.97 -14.46 -2.90
N GLY A 204 -21.33 -15.56 -3.32
CA GLY A 204 -20.61 -15.65 -4.59
C GLY A 204 -19.28 -14.87 -4.59
N GLN A 205 -18.81 -14.39 -3.44
CA GLN A 205 -17.62 -13.56 -3.38
C GLN A 205 -16.33 -14.33 -3.64
N VAL A 206 -15.33 -13.63 -4.17
CA VAL A 206 -13.97 -14.14 -4.38
C VAL A 206 -12.99 -13.20 -3.71
N VAL A 207 -12.09 -13.75 -2.91
CA VAL A 207 -11.00 -13.02 -2.26
C VAL A 207 -9.68 -13.42 -2.89
N VAL A 208 -8.89 -12.43 -3.29
CA VAL A 208 -7.59 -12.63 -3.94
C VAL A 208 -6.47 -12.03 -3.12
N SER A 209 -5.42 -12.81 -2.86
CA SER A 209 -4.13 -12.27 -2.40
C SER A 209 -3.40 -11.65 -3.58
N VAL A 210 -3.04 -10.38 -3.48
CA VAL A 210 -2.22 -9.67 -4.48
C VAL A 210 -0.88 -9.34 -3.82
N PRO A 211 0.19 -10.13 -4.04
CA PRO A 211 1.47 -9.92 -3.38
C PRO A 211 2.33 -8.86 -4.09
N ALA A 212 3.26 -8.27 -3.33
CA ALA A 212 4.37 -7.50 -3.89
C ALA A 212 5.44 -8.44 -4.45
N THR A 213 6.08 -8.03 -5.55
CA THR A 213 7.16 -8.80 -6.20
C THR A 213 8.52 -8.12 -6.05
N THR A 214 8.57 -6.99 -5.35
CA THR A 214 9.77 -6.27 -4.95
C THR A 214 9.71 -5.94 -3.46
N SER A 215 10.86 -5.61 -2.88
CA SER A 215 10.95 -4.92 -1.60
C SER A 215 10.87 -3.40 -1.79
N ASP A 216 10.70 -2.67 -0.69
CA ASP A 216 10.90 -1.22 -0.67
C ASP A 216 12.39 -0.89 -0.69
N VAL A 217 12.93 -0.71 -1.89
CA VAL A 217 14.34 -0.36 -2.09
C VAL A 217 14.69 1.05 -1.65
N PHE A 218 13.70 1.87 -1.28
CA PHE A 218 13.90 3.21 -0.75
C PHE A 218 13.86 3.24 0.77
N TRP A 219 13.62 2.11 1.44
CA TRP A 219 13.42 2.04 2.89
C TRP A 219 14.50 2.78 3.68
N ASP A 220 15.78 2.57 3.37
CA ASP A 220 16.88 3.19 4.12
C ASP A 220 17.04 4.69 3.88
N THR A 221 16.35 5.28 2.89
CA THR A 221 16.40 6.73 2.65
C THR A 221 15.72 7.55 3.75
N GLN A 222 14.83 6.93 4.53
CA GLN A 222 14.15 7.59 5.65
C GLN A 222 15.01 7.70 6.91
N ARG A 223 16.08 6.93 7.00
CA ARG A 223 16.92 6.89 8.18
C ARG A 223 17.89 8.07 8.16
N PRO A 224 18.22 8.67 9.32
CA PRO A 224 19.21 9.74 9.42
C PRO A 224 20.65 9.23 9.23
N THR A 225 20.85 8.20 8.41
CA THR A 225 22.18 7.69 8.02
C THR A 225 22.84 8.60 6.99
N ALA A 226 22.06 9.41 6.27
CA ALA A 226 22.56 10.40 5.33
C ALA A 226 22.78 11.76 6.02
N CYS A 227 24.05 12.18 6.13
CA CYS A 227 24.42 13.51 6.62
C CYS A 227 24.20 14.61 5.57
N SER A 228 23.79 14.25 4.35
CA SER A 228 23.58 15.17 3.22
C SER A 228 22.60 14.64 2.19
N MET A 229 21.99 15.55 1.41
CA MET A 229 21.16 15.23 0.24
C MET A 229 21.85 14.31 -0.78
N ARG A 230 23.18 14.43 -0.91
CA ARG A 230 23.96 13.61 -1.84
C ARG A 230 23.99 12.15 -1.39
N GLU A 231 24.18 11.91 -0.10
CA GLU A 231 24.20 10.56 0.48
C GLU A 231 22.80 9.93 0.42
N ALA A 232 21.75 10.69 0.74
CA ALA A 232 20.37 10.19 0.65
C ALA A 232 20.03 9.75 -0.80
N ARG A 233 20.43 10.55 -1.80
CA ARG A 233 20.26 10.17 -3.21
C ARG A 233 21.15 9.01 -3.64
N ALA A 234 22.33 8.83 -3.03
CA ALA A 234 23.18 7.68 -3.30
C ALA A 234 22.50 6.38 -2.83
N VAL A 235 21.87 6.38 -1.64
CA VAL A 235 21.04 5.26 -1.16
C VAL A 235 19.91 4.96 -2.13
N ALA A 236 19.14 5.99 -2.53
CA ALA A 236 18.07 5.84 -3.50
C ALA A 236 18.59 5.29 -4.85
N THR A 237 19.75 5.75 -5.32
CA THR A 237 20.36 5.27 -6.57
C THR A 237 20.69 3.78 -6.49
N THR A 238 21.28 3.31 -5.39
CA THR A 238 21.54 1.89 -5.18
C THR A 238 20.27 1.07 -5.25
N GLY A 239 19.18 1.54 -4.63
CA GLY A 239 17.87 0.89 -4.71
C GLY A 239 17.29 0.86 -6.14
N VAL A 240 17.44 1.94 -6.91
CA VAL A 240 17.02 1.93 -8.32
C VAL A 240 17.84 0.92 -9.13
N GLU A 241 19.16 0.87 -8.95
CA GLU A 241 20.02 -0.10 -9.66
C GLU A 241 19.66 -1.55 -9.33
N SER A 242 19.20 -1.86 -8.11
CA SER A 242 18.80 -3.24 -7.75
C SER A 242 17.48 -3.66 -8.38
N LEU A 243 16.54 -2.73 -8.60
CA LEU A 243 15.31 -3.02 -9.33
C LEU A 243 15.51 -3.02 -10.85
N LEU A 244 16.23 -2.03 -11.36
CA LEU A 244 16.42 -1.83 -12.79
C LEU A 244 17.69 -1.03 -13.07
N SER A 245 18.70 -1.71 -13.63
CA SER A 245 19.97 -1.10 -14.01
C SER A 245 19.81 0.03 -15.03
N SER A 246 20.78 0.93 -15.07
CA SER A 246 20.78 2.07 -16.01
C SER A 246 20.69 1.68 -17.50
N ASP A 247 21.21 0.51 -17.88
CA ASP A 247 21.11 -0.05 -19.23
C ASP A 247 19.84 -0.91 -19.45
N GLY A 248 19.13 -1.20 -18.38
CA GLY A 248 17.85 -1.90 -18.38
C GLY A 248 17.91 -3.41 -18.39
N ARG A 249 19.12 -3.98 -18.33
CA ARG A 249 19.33 -5.40 -18.59
C ARG A 249 19.32 -6.27 -17.34
N THR A 250 19.55 -5.67 -16.17
CA THR A 250 19.70 -6.40 -14.91
C THR A 250 18.87 -5.78 -13.79
N GLY A 251 18.65 -6.56 -12.74
CA GLY A 251 17.84 -6.18 -11.59
C GLY A 251 16.55 -6.99 -11.53
N ARG A 252 15.78 -6.78 -10.46
CA ARG A 252 14.57 -7.56 -10.21
C ARG A 252 13.52 -7.41 -11.33
N ILE A 253 13.34 -6.22 -11.88
CA ILE A 253 12.30 -5.98 -12.90
C ILE A 253 12.58 -6.76 -14.20
N PRO A 254 13.79 -6.73 -14.79
CA PRO A 254 14.12 -7.58 -15.93
C PRO A 254 13.89 -9.08 -15.70
N GLU A 255 14.21 -9.59 -14.50
CA GLU A 255 13.94 -11.00 -14.14
C GLU A 255 12.44 -11.32 -14.19
N LEU A 256 11.60 -10.44 -13.63
CA LEU A 256 10.13 -10.59 -13.64
C LEU A 256 9.59 -10.53 -15.06
N ILE A 257 10.16 -9.67 -15.92
CA ILE A 257 9.76 -9.56 -17.33
C ILE A 257 10.07 -10.84 -18.09
N GLU A 258 11.25 -11.43 -17.88
CA GLU A 258 11.66 -12.68 -18.53
C GLU A 258 10.74 -13.85 -18.14
N GLN A 259 10.28 -13.87 -16.89
CA GLN A 259 9.35 -14.88 -16.37
C GLN A 259 7.89 -14.63 -16.77
N VAL A 260 7.56 -13.46 -17.33
CA VAL A 260 6.19 -13.02 -17.64
C VAL A 260 5.33 -12.90 -16.37
N CYS A 261 5.96 -12.48 -15.28
CA CYS A 261 5.31 -12.21 -13.99
C CYS A 261 4.73 -10.80 -13.93
N PRO A 262 3.54 -10.61 -13.33
CA PRO A 262 3.09 -9.29 -12.88
C PRO A 262 4.14 -8.63 -11.99
N ILE A 263 4.37 -7.34 -12.17
CA ILE A 263 5.32 -6.56 -11.36
C ILE A 263 4.53 -5.71 -10.36
N ALA A 264 4.67 -6.00 -9.08
CA ALA A 264 4.10 -5.20 -8.00
C ALA A 264 5.23 -4.55 -7.20
N ILE A 265 5.50 -3.28 -7.51
CA ILE A 265 6.55 -2.48 -6.86
C ILE A 265 6.01 -2.00 -5.52
N MET A 266 6.65 -2.37 -4.43
CA MET A 266 6.27 -1.90 -3.08
C MET A 266 7.14 -0.73 -2.63
N THR A 267 6.53 0.25 -1.98
CA THR A 267 7.21 1.33 -1.26
C THR A 267 6.34 1.85 -0.13
N HIS A 268 6.91 2.64 0.78
CA HIS A 268 6.18 3.24 1.90
C HIS A 268 6.23 4.76 1.84
N TRP A 269 5.22 5.39 2.42
CA TRP A 269 5.07 6.84 2.37
C TRP A 269 6.26 7.60 2.98
N GLN A 270 6.75 7.11 4.11
CA GLN A 270 7.92 7.62 4.82
C GLN A 270 9.23 7.42 4.06
N SER A 271 9.39 6.33 3.31
CA SER A 271 10.59 6.11 2.52
C SER A 271 10.63 7.04 1.32
N LEU A 272 9.50 7.32 0.68
CA LEU A 272 9.40 8.33 -0.37
C LEU A 272 9.66 9.76 0.13
N PHE A 273 9.11 10.11 1.31
CA PHE A 273 9.32 11.42 1.92
C PHE A 273 10.77 11.62 2.38
N SER A 274 11.40 10.56 2.87
CA SER A 274 12.78 10.54 3.35
C SER A 274 13.08 11.67 4.35
N ASP A 275 12.16 11.84 5.30
CA ASP A 275 12.18 12.86 6.35
C ASP A 275 12.49 14.28 5.87
N GLY A 276 11.90 14.65 4.72
CA GLY A 276 12.02 16.00 4.14
C GLY A 276 13.16 16.16 3.14
N THR A 277 13.96 15.13 2.88
CA THR A 277 14.96 15.13 1.79
C THR A 277 14.37 14.71 0.44
N TYR A 278 13.24 14.02 0.42
CA TYR A 278 12.54 13.55 -0.79
C TYR A 278 13.43 12.63 -1.65
N ALA A 279 14.43 11.98 -1.05
CA ALA A 279 15.39 11.14 -1.77
C ALA A 279 14.73 9.89 -2.36
N GLY A 280 13.80 9.27 -1.64
CA GLY A 280 12.99 8.15 -2.10
C GLY A 280 12.07 8.55 -3.25
N LEU A 281 11.35 9.68 -3.14
CA LEU A 281 10.53 10.20 -4.25
C LEU A 281 11.38 10.52 -5.50
N TRP A 282 12.57 11.10 -5.29
CA TRP A 282 13.53 11.31 -6.37
C TRP A 282 14.00 9.98 -6.98
N GLY A 283 14.24 8.96 -6.18
CA GLY A 283 14.60 7.61 -6.62
C GLY A 283 13.49 6.95 -7.42
N LEU A 284 12.24 7.04 -6.96
CA LEU A 284 11.06 6.56 -7.68
C LEU A 284 10.95 7.24 -9.04
N GLU A 285 11.17 8.56 -9.13
CA GLU A 285 11.20 9.26 -10.43
C GLU A 285 12.27 8.69 -11.36
N ARG A 286 13.50 8.42 -10.87
CA ARG A 286 14.55 7.81 -11.69
C ARG A 286 14.18 6.41 -12.17
N LEU A 287 13.53 5.61 -11.33
CA LEU A 287 13.03 4.29 -11.71
C LEU A 287 11.97 4.41 -12.81
N LEU A 288 10.99 5.29 -12.64
CA LEU A 288 9.92 5.54 -13.61
C LEU A 288 10.47 6.04 -14.96
N GLU A 289 11.49 6.89 -14.95
CA GLU A 289 12.19 7.32 -16.17
C GLU A 289 12.82 6.14 -16.92
N ARG A 290 13.46 5.21 -16.20
CA ARG A 290 14.08 4.01 -16.80
C ARG A 290 13.01 3.08 -17.37
N LEU A 291 11.96 2.80 -16.59
CA LEU A 291 10.83 1.99 -17.04
C LEU A 291 10.18 2.56 -18.30
N HIS A 292 9.93 3.86 -18.32
CA HIS A 292 9.36 4.53 -19.48
C HIS A 292 10.29 4.43 -20.70
N LYS A 293 11.60 4.68 -20.52
CA LYS A 293 12.57 4.64 -21.62
C LYS A 293 12.77 3.25 -22.21
N GLN A 294 12.76 2.21 -21.38
CA GLN A 294 13.18 0.86 -21.76
C GLN A 294 12.00 -0.09 -22.00
N TYR A 295 10.86 0.14 -21.34
CA TYR A 295 9.77 -0.83 -21.25
C TYR A 295 8.36 -0.27 -21.49
N ALA A 296 8.20 0.98 -21.97
CA ALA A 296 6.87 1.55 -22.22
C ALA A 296 5.96 0.75 -23.19
N GLY A 297 6.55 -0.08 -24.07
CA GLY A 297 5.79 -0.97 -24.96
C GLY A 297 5.60 -2.40 -24.44
N VAL A 298 6.20 -2.73 -23.29
CA VAL A 298 6.19 -4.07 -22.68
C VAL A 298 5.31 -4.07 -21.43
N LEU A 299 5.34 -2.98 -20.67
CA LEU A 299 4.63 -2.86 -19.39
C LEU A 299 3.34 -2.07 -19.54
N GLU A 300 2.33 -2.48 -18.78
CA GLU A 300 1.04 -1.81 -18.70
C GLU A 300 0.66 -1.53 -17.26
N TRP A 301 0.46 -0.25 -16.93
CA TRP A 301 0.05 0.15 -15.59
C TRP A 301 -1.38 -0.33 -15.29
N THR A 302 -1.51 -1.06 -14.18
CA THR A 302 -2.76 -1.63 -13.71
C THR A 302 -2.94 -1.33 -12.22
N THR A 303 -4.19 -1.40 -11.77
CA THR A 303 -4.58 -1.41 -10.36
C THR A 303 -4.52 -2.84 -9.80
N CYS A 304 -4.52 -2.96 -8.48
CA CYS A 304 -4.53 -4.26 -7.80
C CYS A 304 -5.89 -4.96 -7.95
N SER A 305 -6.99 -4.21 -8.08
CA SER A 305 -8.34 -4.72 -8.31
C SER A 305 -8.51 -5.29 -9.72
N GLU A 306 -7.85 -4.73 -10.73
CA GLU A 306 -7.76 -5.30 -12.07
C GLU A 306 -6.98 -6.64 -12.04
N LEU A 307 -5.82 -6.68 -11.36
CA LEU A 307 -5.06 -7.92 -11.14
C LEU A 307 -5.88 -8.99 -10.41
N ALA A 308 -6.61 -8.57 -9.37
CA ALA A 308 -7.47 -9.45 -8.59
C ALA A 308 -8.62 -10.00 -9.43
N THR A 309 -9.26 -9.16 -10.25
CA THR A 309 -10.35 -9.57 -11.15
C THR A 309 -9.87 -10.58 -12.18
N GLN A 310 -8.68 -10.37 -12.75
CA GLN A 310 -8.05 -11.31 -13.67
C GLN A 310 -7.78 -12.67 -12.99
N ALA A 311 -7.22 -12.67 -11.78
CA ALA A 311 -6.96 -13.90 -11.04
C ALA A 311 -8.25 -14.62 -10.59
N ALA A 312 -9.30 -13.88 -10.23
CA ALA A 312 -10.58 -14.44 -9.83
C ALA A 312 -11.30 -15.19 -10.96
N GLY A 313 -11.14 -14.70 -12.20
CA GLY A 313 -11.73 -15.27 -13.42
C GLY A 313 -10.87 -16.34 -14.10
N ALA A 314 -9.60 -16.49 -13.75
CA ALA A 314 -8.73 -17.50 -14.34
C ALA A 314 -9.08 -18.91 -13.80
N SER A 315 -9.30 -19.87 -14.71
CA SER A 315 -9.21 -21.29 -14.37
C SER A 315 -7.75 -21.64 -14.11
N VAL A 316 -7.47 -22.30 -12.99
CA VAL A 316 -6.15 -22.65 -12.44
C VAL A 316 -5.02 -22.77 -13.49
N SER A 317 -3.92 -22.07 -13.22
CA SER A 317 -2.67 -21.92 -14.00
C SER A 317 -2.62 -20.68 -14.89
N GLN A 318 -2.33 -19.53 -14.28
CA GLN A 318 -1.53 -18.50 -14.94
C GLN A 318 -0.07 -18.75 -14.56
N ARG A 319 0.83 -18.75 -15.56
CA ARG A 319 2.27 -18.86 -15.30
C ARG A 319 2.72 -17.73 -14.37
N CYS A 320 3.61 -18.05 -13.45
CA CYS A 320 4.52 -17.13 -12.76
C CYS A 320 5.88 -17.36 -13.40
#